data_AF-A0A842RCD0-F1
#
_entry.id   AF-A0A842RCD0-F1
#
_cell.length_a   1.000
_cell.length_b   1.000
_cell.length_c   1.000
_cell.angle_alpha   90.00
_cell.angle_beta   90.00
_cell.angle_gamma   90.00
#
_symmetry.space_group_name_H-M   'P 1'
#
loop_
_entity.id
_entity.type
_entity.pdbx_description
1 polymer ?
#
loop_
_entity_poly.entity_id
_entity_poly.type
_entity_poly.pdbx_seq_one_letter_code
_entity_poly.pdbx_strand_id
1 'polypeptide(L)'
;MSQAKWYPEESKERRQFFLRTFPLFVILAIFFYFGLDWLGAFEFLEYLVRDNSSWLMKIIYGLEPLELGDYQRVDEDLLSGGVIETGLYFPGIMLPGYSRKLIIIRACTGMEAGALLMALIFVTPAKWENKAVAQVVNLLMMHIGNTFRIAFHFWFTRYLHVNVGLSEGQAFYYAHDLLSKVFGFIGIIIFTLVIERIDVKIVSTFGAWLDTIGEGISRLTPKIQNMASFTVSNSSSNTEIAGSSADNPAQLVAFPTIIGQTLTLRVEELSENESKINFYPIDQIKKDKWSFFKKTFGSFLVVSIGVLLLGLIPPISRGIALASDSIASNWFGATIESFSKNTLFWKTKYLGLNEVFVTNLFTSVGLLAFLVGLIVATPAEWRKKIWGIGITILLVVLWTIFYLAFEKWTLWSIANNIAMKTNKPMLYINLQEYIPGLLTFGYWFIGFITPLFVYHQLDLKVFPLIYAWLHQIIYYLGGVLGLREKEEEQLQEKTKEFNDVHKEKEARKDLEAKVPADKTTSVEK
;
A
#
# COMPACT_ATOMS: atom_id res chain seq x y z
N MET A 1 -19.91 16.63 -30.52
CA MET A 1 -19.78 15.42 -29.68
C MET A 1 -20.64 15.64 -28.45
N SER A 2 -21.67 14.82 -28.24
CA SER A 2 -22.47 14.86 -27.01
C SER A 2 -21.54 14.63 -25.82
N GLN A 3 -21.53 15.55 -24.85
CA GLN A 3 -20.71 15.52 -23.62
C GLN A 3 -21.03 14.36 -22.67
N ALA A 4 -21.70 13.31 -23.15
CA ALA A 4 -22.03 12.13 -22.40
C ALA A 4 -20.80 11.19 -22.36
N LYS A 5 -20.17 11.10 -21.17
CA LYS A 5 -19.04 10.23 -20.80
C LYS A 5 -17.72 10.54 -21.50
N TRP A 6 -16.99 11.55 -20.98
CA TRP A 6 -15.55 11.59 -21.21
C TRP A 6 -14.89 10.44 -20.42
N TYR A 7 -14.62 9.33 -21.10
CA TYR A 7 -13.86 8.19 -20.59
C TYR A 7 -13.09 7.57 -21.77
N PRO A 8 -11.76 7.39 -21.71
CA PRO A 8 -11.04 6.76 -22.82
C PRO A 8 -11.45 5.28 -22.92
N GLU A 9 -12.06 4.89 -24.04
CA GLU A 9 -12.57 3.52 -24.24
C GLU A 9 -11.45 2.51 -24.52
N GLU A 10 -10.36 2.95 -25.15
CA GLU A 10 -9.22 2.10 -25.46
C GLU A 10 -8.17 2.08 -24.33
N SER A 11 -7.63 0.88 -24.05
CA SER A 11 -6.53 0.69 -23.09
C SER A 11 -5.30 1.55 -23.41
N LYS A 12 -4.97 1.70 -24.70
CA LYS A 12 -3.82 2.49 -25.15
C LYS A 12 -4.03 3.98 -24.82
N GLU A 13 -5.24 4.48 -25.06
CA GLU A 13 -5.62 5.86 -24.75
C GLU A 13 -5.65 6.12 -23.24
N ARG A 14 -6.24 5.21 -22.44
CA ARG A 14 -6.21 5.28 -20.96
C ARG A 14 -4.79 5.38 -20.44
N ARG A 15 -3.89 4.51 -20.92
CA ARG A 15 -2.48 4.53 -20.53
C ARG A 15 -1.78 5.84 -20.91
N GLN A 16 -1.98 6.32 -22.14
CA GLN A 16 -1.40 7.60 -22.57
C GLN A 16 -1.95 8.76 -21.75
N PHE A 17 -3.25 8.74 -21.44
CA PHE A 17 -3.90 9.71 -20.57
C PHE A 17 -3.29 9.68 -19.16
N PHE A 18 -3.18 8.52 -18.52
CA PHE A 18 -2.55 8.35 -17.21
C PHE A 18 -1.10 8.89 -17.18
N LEU A 19 -0.27 8.47 -18.14
CA LEU A 19 1.14 8.88 -18.20
C LEU A 19 1.32 10.40 -18.42
N ARG A 20 0.34 11.07 -19.04
CA ARG A 20 0.36 12.53 -19.23
C ARG A 20 -0.22 13.27 -18.03
N THR A 21 -1.34 12.81 -17.50
CA THR A 21 -2.13 13.56 -16.52
C THR A 21 -1.74 13.29 -15.08
N PHE A 22 -1.32 12.07 -14.74
CA PHE A 22 -0.96 11.75 -13.37
C PHE A 22 0.30 12.50 -12.89
N PRO A 23 1.41 12.56 -13.66
CA PRO A 23 2.57 13.38 -13.27
C PRO A 23 2.23 14.87 -13.20
N LEU A 24 1.43 15.38 -14.16
CA LEU A 24 0.97 16.76 -14.16
C LEU A 24 0.11 17.06 -12.92
N PHE A 25 -0.76 16.14 -12.53
CA PHE A 25 -1.56 16.23 -11.31
C PHE A 25 -0.68 16.36 -10.07
N VAL A 26 0.37 15.53 -9.93
CA VAL A 26 1.31 15.60 -8.80
C VAL A 26 2.01 16.96 -8.75
N ILE A 27 2.53 17.42 -9.89
CA ILE A 27 3.21 18.73 -9.98
C ILE A 27 2.26 19.87 -9.63
N LEU A 28 1.03 19.84 -10.16
CA LEU A 28 0.01 20.85 -9.87
C LEU A 28 -0.47 20.81 -8.43
N ALA A 29 -0.62 19.63 -7.83
CA ALA A 29 -0.99 19.51 -6.42
C ALA A 29 0.07 20.14 -5.51
N ILE A 30 1.35 19.86 -5.78
CA ILE A 30 2.49 20.49 -5.08
C ILE A 30 2.47 22.01 -5.33
N PHE A 31 2.28 22.45 -6.57
CA PHE A 31 2.23 23.87 -6.91
C PHE A 31 1.06 24.60 -6.24
N PHE A 32 -0.15 24.06 -6.26
CA PHE A 32 -1.30 24.68 -5.60
C PHE A 32 -1.12 24.68 -4.09
N TYR A 33 -0.56 23.61 -3.52
CA TYR A 33 -0.31 23.57 -2.08
C TYR A 33 0.73 24.59 -1.64
N PHE A 34 1.94 24.56 -2.20
CA PHE A 34 3.03 25.46 -1.76
C PHE A 34 2.94 26.87 -2.38
N GLY A 35 2.43 27.00 -3.60
CA GLY A 35 2.30 28.27 -4.29
C GLY A 35 1.22 29.16 -3.70
N LEU A 36 0.05 28.60 -3.35
CA LEU A 36 -0.99 29.37 -2.67
C LEU A 36 -0.60 29.74 -1.24
N ASP A 37 0.14 28.86 -0.55
CA ASP A 37 0.73 29.17 0.75
C ASP A 37 1.67 30.37 0.67
N TRP A 38 2.58 30.37 -0.30
CA TRP A 38 3.54 31.45 -0.50
C TRP A 38 2.87 32.80 -0.80
N LEU A 39 1.70 32.79 -1.44
CA LEU A 39 0.90 34.00 -1.70
C LEU A 39 0.07 34.48 -0.49
N GLY A 40 0.17 33.81 0.66
CA GLY A 40 -0.60 34.17 1.87
C GLY A 40 -2.08 33.82 1.78
N ALA A 41 -2.52 33.06 0.76
CA ALA A 41 -3.91 32.67 0.61
C ALA A 41 -4.39 31.78 1.78
N PHE A 42 -3.46 31.04 2.38
CA PHE A 42 -3.75 30.12 3.47
C PHE A 42 -4.00 30.84 4.78
N GLU A 43 -3.17 31.81 5.12
CA GLU A 43 -3.38 32.67 6.28
C GLU A 43 -4.73 33.40 6.15
N PHE A 44 -5.02 33.98 4.98
CA PHE A 44 -6.32 34.61 4.71
C PHE A 44 -7.50 33.65 4.95
N LEU A 45 -7.40 32.40 4.48
CA LEU A 45 -8.44 31.40 4.69
C LEU A 45 -8.58 31.00 6.17
N GLU A 46 -7.49 30.90 6.93
CA GLU A 46 -7.54 30.58 8.36
C GLU A 46 -8.31 31.67 9.13
N TYR A 47 -8.04 32.96 8.88
CA TYR A 47 -8.80 34.07 9.47
C TYR A 47 -10.27 34.07 9.05
N LEU A 48 -10.52 33.90 7.74
CA LEU A 48 -11.89 33.91 7.22
C LEU A 48 -12.72 32.75 7.79
N VAL A 49 -12.11 31.58 7.96
CA VAL A 49 -12.75 30.41 8.57
C VAL A 49 -12.95 30.61 10.07
N ARG A 50 -11.99 31.21 10.80
CA ARG A 50 -12.15 31.55 12.22
C ARG A 50 -13.37 32.43 12.44
N ASP A 51 -13.42 33.56 11.73
CA ASP A 51 -14.42 34.59 11.96
C ASP A 51 -15.83 34.08 11.59
N ASN A 52 -15.94 33.36 10.47
CA ASN A 52 -17.23 32.75 10.08
C ASN A 52 -17.63 31.59 10.99
N SER A 53 -16.68 30.80 11.52
CA SER A 53 -16.99 29.73 12.47
C SER A 53 -17.47 30.29 13.81
N SER A 54 -16.83 31.37 14.28
CA SER A 54 -17.25 32.13 15.45
C SER A 54 -18.67 32.66 15.29
N TRP A 55 -18.94 33.33 14.17
CA TRP A 55 -20.28 33.80 13.83
C TRP A 55 -21.31 32.66 13.82
N LEU A 56 -20.99 31.54 13.18
CA LEU A 56 -21.89 30.40 13.09
C LEU A 56 -22.16 29.75 14.45
N MET A 57 -21.14 29.66 15.32
CA MET A 57 -21.31 29.17 16.69
C MET A 57 -22.26 30.04 17.50
N LYS A 58 -22.14 31.36 17.38
CA LYS A 58 -23.03 32.31 18.04
C LYS A 58 -24.47 32.16 17.55
N ILE A 59 -24.67 32.12 16.23
CA ILE A 59 -26.02 32.12 15.64
C ILE A 59 -26.73 30.77 15.78
N ILE A 60 -26.05 29.66 15.50
CA ILE A 60 -26.69 28.33 15.49
C ILE A 60 -26.72 27.71 16.88
N TYR A 61 -25.62 27.81 17.63
CA TYR A 61 -25.45 27.08 18.89
C TYR A 61 -25.60 27.95 20.13
N GLY A 62 -25.81 29.27 19.98
CA GLY A 62 -25.87 30.21 21.10
C GLY A 62 -24.56 30.28 21.88
N LEU A 63 -23.44 29.89 21.26
CA LEU A 63 -22.13 29.83 21.90
C LEU A 63 -21.29 31.02 21.44
N GLU A 64 -21.21 32.05 22.26
CA GLU A 64 -20.36 33.22 22.00
C GLU A 64 -18.94 32.94 22.50
N PRO A 65 -17.92 33.02 21.63
CA PRO A 65 -16.53 32.93 22.06
C PRO A 65 -16.19 33.99 23.10
N LEU A 66 -15.33 33.62 24.05
CA LEU A 66 -14.77 34.56 25.03
C LEU A 66 -13.81 35.54 24.38
N GLU A 67 -13.00 35.03 23.44
CA GLU A 67 -11.96 35.80 22.77
C GLU A 67 -11.72 35.21 21.38
N LEU A 68 -11.51 36.12 20.42
CA LEU A 68 -10.92 35.83 19.12
C LEU A 68 -9.56 36.54 19.10
N GLY A 69 -8.52 35.79 18.80
CA GLY A 69 -7.18 36.34 18.78
C GLY A 69 -6.23 35.43 18.04
N ASP A 70 -4.97 35.85 18.04
CA ASP A 70 -3.89 35.04 17.53
C ASP A 70 -3.19 34.42 18.72
N TYR A 71 -3.12 33.10 18.72
CA TYR A 71 -2.56 32.34 19.82
C TYR A 71 -1.29 31.66 19.38
N GLN A 72 -0.28 31.76 20.23
CA GLN A 72 0.95 31.01 20.05
C GLN A 72 0.62 29.52 20.06
N ARG A 73 1.07 28.81 19.03
CA ARG A 73 0.98 27.35 19.03
C ARG A 73 2.01 26.81 20.03
N VAL A 74 1.50 26.11 21.03
CA VAL A 74 2.25 25.39 22.05
C VAL A 74 1.95 23.92 21.87
N ASP A 75 2.96 23.14 21.51
CA ASP A 75 2.86 21.69 21.38
C ASP A 75 3.63 21.01 22.52
N GLU A 76 3.29 19.76 22.81
CA GLU A 76 4.09 18.92 23.70
C GLU A 76 5.39 18.52 22.99
N ASP A 77 6.52 18.63 23.69
CA ASP A 77 7.80 18.08 23.22
C ASP A 77 7.78 16.57 23.51
N LEU A 78 7.39 15.79 22.51
CA LEU A 78 7.31 14.32 22.63
C LEU A 78 8.66 13.72 23.02
N LEU A 79 9.76 14.35 22.57
CA LEU A 79 11.10 13.84 22.84
C LEU A 79 11.60 14.22 24.22
N SER A 80 11.34 15.43 24.73
CA SER A 80 11.91 15.88 26.03
C SER A 80 10.92 16.00 27.19
N GLY A 81 9.63 15.82 26.94
CA GLY A 81 8.58 15.90 27.97
C GLY A 81 8.21 17.32 28.42
N GLY A 82 8.72 18.35 27.73
CA GLY A 82 8.38 19.75 27.95
C GLY A 82 7.32 20.26 26.99
N VAL A 83 7.29 21.58 26.79
CA VAL A 83 6.45 22.25 25.79
C VAL A 83 7.31 23.00 24.79
N ILE A 84 6.85 23.07 23.55
CA ILE A 84 7.50 23.78 22.46
C ILE A 84 6.63 24.95 22.06
N GLU A 85 7.17 26.12 22.33
CA GLU A 85 6.63 27.37 21.86
C GLU A 85 7.12 27.64 20.43
N THR A 86 6.20 27.61 19.47
CA THR A 86 6.56 27.80 18.06
C THR A 86 6.97 29.23 17.71
N GLY A 87 6.63 30.20 18.57
CA GLY A 87 6.74 31.63 18.28
C GLY A 87 5.86 32.08 17.10
N LEU A 88 5.08 31.17 16.51
CA LEU A 88 4.10 31.45 15.47
C LEU A 88 2.73 31.60 16.12
N TYR A 89 2.02 32.61 15.66
CA TYR A 89 0.67 32.93 16.09
C TYR A 89 -0.31 32.46 15.03
N PHE A 90 -1.36 31.77 15.45
CA PHE A 90 -2.40 31.26 14.58
C PHE A 90 -3.75 31.82 15.03
N PRO A 91 -4.67 32.12 14.08
CA PRO A 91 -6.01 32.54 14.44
C PRO A 91 -6.69 31.42 15.24
N GLY A 92 -7.28 31.76 16.38
CA GLY A 92 -7.99 30.78 17.18
C GLY A 92 -9.15 31.37 17.98
N ILE A 93 -9.82 30.49 18.72
CA ILE A 93 -11.04 30.79 19.46
C ILE A 93 -10.93 30.26 20.88
N MET A 94 -11.27 31.09 21.87
CA MET A 94 -11.45 30.66 23.25
C MET A 94 -12.95 30.47 23.55
N LEU A 95 -13.33 29.29 24.04
CA LEU A 95 -14.72 28.95 24.30
C LEU A 95 -15.06 29.06 25.80
N PRO A 96 -16.30 29.46 26.16
CA PRO A 96 -16.71 29.51 27.54
C PRO A 96 -16.84 28.10 28.14
N GLY A 97 -16.21 27.92 29.30
CA GLY A 97 -16.17 26.63 30.00
C GLY A 97 -15.22 25.61 29.40
N TYR A 98 -14.25 26.03 28.56
CA TYR A 98 -13.20 25.18 28.01
C TYR A 98 -11.88 25.96 28.05
N SER A 99 -10.89 25.48 28.80
CA SER A 99 -9.69 26.27 29.14
C SER A 99 -8.66 26.30 28.01
N ARG A 100 -8.65 25.26 27.16
CA ARG A 100 -7.72 25.17 26.04
C ARG A 100 -8.14 26.09 24.88
N LYS A 101 -7.18 26.90 24.41
CA LYS A 101 -7.31 27.73 23.21
C LYS A 101 -7.36 26.84 21.97
N LEU A 102 -8.39 27.01 21.15
CA LEU A 102 -8.57 26.23 19.93
C LEU A 102 -8.01 27.00 18.74
N ILE A 103 -6.80 26.64 18.31
CA ILE A 103 -6.14 27.21 17.13
C ILE A 103 -6.68 26.59 15.85
N ILE A 104 -6.85 27.42 14.82
CA ILE A 104 -7.23 26.98 13.47
C ILE A 104 -5.96 26.96 12.63
N ILE A 105 -5.54 25.75 12.28
CA ILE A 105 -4.35 25.51 11.46
C ILE A 105 -4.76 25.09 10.04
N ARG A 106 -3.81 25.19 9.11
CA ARG A 106 -3.94 24.77 7.71
C ARG A 106 -4.69 23.45 7.50
N ALA A 107 -4.37 22.42 8.27
CA ALA A 107 -5.02 21.11 8.16
C ALA A 107 -6.54 21.16 8.42
N CYS A 108 -7.00 22.05 9.30
CA CYS A 108 -8.41 22.22 9.66
C CYS A 108 -9.20 22.99 8.60
N THR A 109 -8.53 23.78 7.76
CA THR A 109 -9.15 24.56 6.66
C THR A 109 -9.36 23.76 5.38
N GLY A 110 -8.93 22.48 5.35
CA GLY A 110 -9.10 21.56 4.22
C GLY A 110 -8.30 21.91 2.96
N MET A 111 -7.33 22.81 3.07
CA MET A 111 -6.56 23.33 1.93
C MET A 111 -5.73 22.27 1.20
N GLU A 112 -5.23 21.25 1.91
CA GLU A 112 -4.51 20.13 1.27
C GLU A 112 -5.45 19.36 0.33
N ALA A 113 -6.63 18.98 0.82
CA ALA A 113 -7.66 18.35 0.01
C ALA A 113 -8.16 19.27 -1.11
N GLY A 114 -8.27 20.58 -0.84
CA GLY A 114 -8.59 21.62 -1.81
C GLY A 114 -7.59 21.67 -2.96
N ALA A 115 -6.29 21.74 -2.66
CA ALA A 115 -5.21 21.77 -3.63
C ALA A 115 -5.17 20.50 -4.49
N LEU A 116 -5.36 19.32 -3.87
CA LEU A 116 -5.49 18.05 -4.59
C LEU A 116 -6.68 18.08 -5.55
N LEU A 117 -7.85 18.54 -5.09
CA LEU A 117 -9.06 18.60 -5.91
C LEU A 117 -8.94 19.65 -7.02
N MET A 118 -8.28 20.78 -6.76
CA MET A 118 -7.95 21.78 -7.78
C MET A 118 -7.05 21.21 -8.86
N ALA A 119 -6.00 20.48 -8.48
CA ALA A 119 -5.13 19.79 -9.42
C ALA A 119 -5.91 18.77 -10.25
N LEU A 120 -6.81 18.01 -9.61
CA LEU A 120 -7.65 17.02 -10.28
C LEU A 120 -8.61 17.66 -11.29
N ILE A 121 -9.32 18.73 -10.91
CA ILE A 121 -10.19 19.51 -11.81
C ILE A 121 -9.40 20.01 -13.01
N PHE A 122 -8.16 20.46 -12.79
CA PHE A 122 -7.32 21.01 -13.85
C PHE A 122 -6.92 19.94 -14.88
N VAL A 123 -6.49 18.75 -14.44
CA VAL A 123 -6.09 17.67 -15.35
C VAL A 123 -7.27 16.94 -15.99
N THR A 124 -8.45 17.01 -15.37
CA THR A 124 -9.69 16.42 -15.91
C THR A 124 -10.07 17.10 -17.22
N PRO A 125 -10.27 16.39 -18.33
CA PRO A 125 -10.68 17.01 -19.59
C PRO A 125 -12.10 17.53 -19.54
N ALA A 126 -12.24 18.84 -19.68
CA ALA A 126 -13.48 19.60 -19.69
C ALA A 126 -13.23 20.94 -20.38
N LYS A 127 -14.29 21.67 -20.74
CA LYS A 127 -14.17 23.05 -21.23
C LYS A 127 -13.51 23.93 -20.15
N TRP A 128 -12.66 24.86 -20.57
CA TRP A 128 -11.96 25.75 -19.64
C TRP A 128 -12.93 26.56 -18.74
N GLU A 129 -14.06 26.99 -19.31
CA GLU A 129 -15.16 27.65 -18.59
C GLU A 129 -15.68 26.77 -17.43
N ASN A 130 -15.99 25.50 -17.70
CA ASN A 130 -16.47 24.56 -16.70
C ASN A 130 -15.41 24.28 -15.63
N LYS A 131 -14.14 24.19 -16.02
CA LYS A 131 -13.03 24.06 -15.06
C LYS A 131 -12.95 25.27 -14.14
N ALA A 132 -12.99 26.48 -14.69
CA ALA A 132 -12.94 27.71 -13.91
C ALA A 132 -14.11 27.79 -12.92
N VAL A 133 -15.33 27.49 -13.38
CA VAL A 133 -16.51 27.43 -12.50
C VAL A 133 -16.34 26.36 -11.42
N ALA A 134 -15.86 25.16 -11.77
CA ALA A 134 -15.61 24.09 -10.82
C ALA A 134 -14.55 24.46 -9.77
N GLN A 135 -13.51 25.21 -10.14
CA GLN A 135 -12.51 25.71 -9.18
C GLN A 135 -13.12 26.70 -8.18
N VAL A 136 -13.94 27.65 -8.67
CA VAL A 136 -14.64 28.62 -7.81
C VAL A 136 -15.62 27.92 -6.88
N VAL A 137 -16.40 26.97 -7.41
CA VAL A 137 -17.34 26.18 -6.62
C VAL A 137 -16.59 25.33 -5.59
N ASN A 138 -15.48 24.68 -5.96
CA ASN A 138 -14.64 23.92 -5.05
C ASN A 138 -14.13 24.80 -3.89
N LEU A 139 -13.60 25.99 -4.19
CA LEU A 139 -13.17 26.97 -3.18
C LEU A 139 -14.31 27.37 -2.24
N LEU A 140 -15.48 27.70 -2.79
CA LEU A 140 -16.63 28.10 -2.00
C LEU A 140 -17.14 26.97 -1.11
N MET A 141 -17.25 25.75 -1.65
CA MET A 141 -17.70 24.58 -0.91
C MET A 141 -16.71 24.17 0.17
N MET A 142 -15.41 24.26 -0.11
CA MET A 142 -14.37 24.03 0.89
C MET A 142 -14.47 25.06 2.02
N HIS A 143 -14.62 26.34 1.69
CA HIS A 143 -14.77 27.41 2.69
C HIS A 143 -16.01 27.19 3.58
N ILE A 144 -17.18 27.01 2.95
CA ILE A 144 -18.45 26.80 3.67
C ILE A 144 -18.37 25.50 4.49
N GLY A 145 -17.97 24.40 3.86
CA GLY A 145 -17.89 23.09 4.51
C GLY A 145 -16.97 23.10 5.73
N ASN A 146 -15.78 23.71 5.62
CA ASN A 146 -14.84 23.78 6.74
C ASN A 146 -15.28 24.76 7.82
N THR A 147 -15.96 25.85 7.48
CA THR A 147 -16.60 26.75 8.45
C THR A 147 -17.65 25.99 9.29
N PHE A 148 -18.57 25.29 8.63
CA PHE A 148 -19.58 24.47 9.32
C PHE A 148 -18.94 23.36 10.15
N ARG A 149 -17.94 22.68 9.58
CA ARG A 149 -17.17 21.64 10.27
C ARG A 149 -16.56 22.21 11.54
N ILE A 150 -15.70 23.22 11.47
CA ILE A 150 -14.98 23.76 12.64
C ILE A 150 -15.96 24.26 13.71
N ALA A 151 -16.98 25.04 13.32
CA ALA A 151 -18.00 25.51 14.26
C ALA A 151 -18.70 24.35 14.99
N PHE A 152 -19.11 23.32 14.26
CA PHE A 152 -19.71 22.12 14.85
C PHE A 152 -18.73 21.39 15.78
N HIS A 153 -17.47 21.23 15.37
CA HIS A 153 -16.47 20.52 16.15
C HIS A 153 -16.16 21.24 17.47
N PHE A 154 -16.05 22.56 17.44
CA PHE A 154 -15.79 23.38 18.61
C PHE A 154 -16.98 23.37 19.58
N TRP A 155 -18.19 23.53 19.05
CA TRP A 155 -19.42 23.36 19.83
C TRP A 155 -19.50 21.97 20.47
N PHE A 156 -19.27 20.91 19.69
CA PHE A 156 -19.40 19.54 20.17
C PHE A 156 -18.30 19.16 21.17
N THR A 157 -17.07 19.65 20.97
CA THR A 157 -15.98 19.52 21.96
C THR A 157 -16.40 20.13 23.29
N ARG A 158 -16.92 21.37 23.28
CA ARG A 158 -17.40 22.04 24.49
C ARG A 158 -18.57 21.28 25.12
N TYR A 159 -19.52 20.80 24.32
CA TYR A 159 -20.66 20.00 24.80
C TYR A 159 -20.18 18.72 25.51
N LEU A 160 -19.27 17.97 24.90
CA LEU A 160 -18.71 16.76 25.51
C LEU A 160 -17.95 17.06 26.82
N HIS A 161 -17.21 18.17 26.86
CA HIS A 161 -16.50 18.55 28.07
C HIS A 161 -17.45 19.00 29.19
N VAL A 162 -18.32 19.97 28.91
CA VAL A 162 -19.16 20.63 29.92
C VAL A 162 -20.38 19.80 30.31
N ASN A 163 -21.04 19.15 29.35
CA ASN A 163 -22.30 18.44 29.58
C ASN A 163 -22.12 16.94 29.82
N VAL A 164 -21.10 16.32 29.22
CA VAL A 164 -20.82 14.88 29.42
C VAL A 164 -19.73 14.64 30.48
N GLY A 165 -18.89 15.64 30.77
CA GLY A 165 -17.84 15.55 31.78
C GLY A 165 -16.57 14.86 31.30
N LEU A 166 -16.33 14.80 29.98
CA LEU A 166 -15.08 14.27 29.43
C LEU A 166 -13.92 15.24 29.67
N SER A 167 -12.70 14.72 29.80
CA SER A 167 -11.51 15.58 29.83
C SER A 167 -11.36 16.35 28.52
N GLU A 168 -10.72 17.52 28.55
CA GLU A 168 -10.58 18.37 27.35
C GLU A 168 -9.95 17.61 26.17
N GLY A 169 -8.90 16.83 26.43
CA GLY A 169 -8.25 16.01 25.41
C GLY A 169 -9.16 14.91 24.83
N GLN A 170 -9.97 14.24 25.67
CA GLN A 170 -10.91 13.23 25.19
C GLN A 170 -12.06 13.85 24.40
N ALA A 171 -12.61 14.97 24.87
CA ALA A 171 -13.66 15.70 24.19
C ALA A 171 -13.20 16.14 22.79
N PHE A 172 -11.99 16.71 22.69
CA PHE A 172 -11.40 17.10 21.42
C PHE A 172 -11.14 15.89 20.52
N TYR A 173 -10.60 14.79 21.04
CA TYR A 173 -10.36 13.57 20.25
C TYR A 173 -11.65 13.01 19.62
N TYR A 174 -12.74 12.89 20.39
CA TYR A 174 -13.99 12.35 19.85
C TYR A 174 -14.65 13.30 18.85
N ALA A 175 -14.68 14.59 19.17
CA ALA A 175 -15.27 15.59 18.29
C ALA A 175 -14.41 15.76 17.02
N HIS A 176 -13.12 16.06 17.17
CA HIS A 176 -12.18 16.35 16.09
C HIS A 176 -11.64 15.12 15.38
N ASP A 177 -11.02 14.17 16.06
CA ASP A 177 -10.24 13.14 15.37
C ASP A 177 -11.08 11.98 14.85
N LEU A 178 -12.12 11.59 15.59
CA LEU A 178 -12.99 10.49 15.19
C LEU A 178 -14.08 10.93 14.22
N LEU A 179 -14.86 11.94 14.59
CA LEU A 179 -16.03 12.34 13.84
C LEU A 179 -15.67 13.10 12.54
N SER A 180 -14.54 13.81 12.50
CA SER A 180 -14.09 14.48 11.28
C SER A 180 -13.82 13.51 10.12
N LYS A 181 -13.46 12.25 10.39
CA LYS A 181 -13.27 11.23 9.35
C LYS A 181 -14.58 10.94 8.63
N VAL A 182 -15.68 10.85 9.37
CA VAL A 182 -17.02 10.62 8.82
C VAL A 182 -17.48 11.83 8.01
N PHE A 183 -17.34 13.04 8.57
CA PHE A 183 -17.67 14.27 7.83
C PHE A 183 -16.80 14.47 6.60
N GLY A 184 -15.51 14.16 6.68
CA GLY A 184 -14.59 14.20 5.55
C GLY A 184 -15.03 13.26 4.44
N PHE A 185 -15.39 12.02 4.76
CA PHE A 185 -15.88 11.05 3.79
C PHE A 185 -17.16 11.51 3.09
N ILE A 186 -18.18 11.94 3.86
CA ILE A 186 -19.44 12.45 3.31
C ILE A 186 -19.20 13.72 2.47
N GLY A 187 -18.34 14.63 2.97
CA GLY A 187 -17.96 15.86 2.28
C GLY A 187 -17.33 15.59 0.92
N ILE A 188 -16.39 14.64 0.84
CA ILE A 188 -15.76 14.22 -0.43
C ILE A 188 -16.82 13.73 -1.43
N ILE A 189 -17.79 12.93 -1.00
CA ILE A 189 -18.88 12.46 -1.88
C ILE A 189 -19.69 13.64 -2.42
N ILE A 190 -20.12 14.55 -1.54
CA ILE A 190 -20.92 15.72 -1.94
C ILE A 190 -20.12 16.62 -2.89
N PHE A 191 -18.87 16.93 -2.57
CA PHE A 191 -17.98 17.76 -3.39
C PHE A 191 -17.80 17.15 -4.78
N THR A 192 -17.58 15.84 -4.83
CA THR A 192 -17.44 15.10 -6.08
C THR A 192 -18.71 15.20 -6.93
N LEU A 193 -19.88 14.99 -6.34
CA LEU A 193 -21.16 15.08 -7.05
C LEU A 193 -21.46 16.48 -7.58
N VAL A 194 -21.11 17.53 -6.84
CA VAL A 194 -21.33 18.91 -7.29
C VAL A 194 -20.41 19.27 -8.45
N ILE A 195 -19.13 18.91 -8.39
CA ILE A 195 -18.17 19.14 -9.48
C ILE A 195 -18.57 18.37 -10.75
N GLU A 196 -19.00 17.11 -10.59
CA GLU A 196 -19.49 16.26 -11.68
C GLU A 196 -20.70 16.87 -12.41
N ARG A 197 -21.57 17.60 -11.69
CA ARG A 197 -22.72 18.32 -12.26
C ARG A 197 -22.31 19.55 -13.09
N ILE A 198 -21.12 20.11 -12.88
CA ILE A 198 -20.54 21.20 -13.68
C ILE A 198 -19.87 20.64 -14.96
N ASP A 199 -20.05 19.34 -15.23
CA ASP A 199 -19.47 18.64 -16.38
C ASP A 199 -17.93 18.55 -16.33
N VAL A 200 -17.38 18.47 -15.11
CA VAL A 200 -15.98 18.11 -14.86
C VAL A 200 -15.94 16.69 -14.28
N LYS A 201 -15.65 15.71 -15.13
CA LYS A 201 -15.79 14.28 -14.85
C LYS A 201 -14.62 13.68 -14.05
N ILE A 202 -14.38 14.22 -12.84
CA ILE A 202 -13.27 13.82 -11.99
C ILE A 202 -13.31 12.33 -11.59
N VAL A 203 -14.50 11.74 -11.44
CA VAL A 203 -14.67 10.30 -11.14
C VAL A 203 -14.22 9.47 -12.33
N SER A 204 -14.54 9.90 -13.55
CA SER A 204 -14.08 9.24 -14.78
C SER A 204 -12.58 9.37 -14.99
N THR A 205 -11.99 10.54 -14.66
CA THR A 205 -10.53 10.72 -14.66
C THR A 205 -9.84 9.78 -13.68
N PHE A 206 -10.33 9.71 -12.44
CA PHE A 206 -9.78 8.82 -11.43
C PHE A 206 -9.99 7.34 -11.81
N GLY A 207 -11.16 6.98 -12.33
CA GLY A 207 -11.45 5.65 -12.86
C GLY A 207 -10.50 5.24 -13.98
N ALA A 208 -10.19 6.14 -14.92
CA ALA A 208 -9.25 5.85 -16.00
C ALA A 208 -7.83 5.59 -15.48
N TRP A 209 -7.43 6.25 -14.40
CA TRP A 209 -6.16 5.98 -13.73
C TRP A 209 -6.18 4.61 -13.05
N LEU A 210 -7.25 4.28 -12.31
CA LEU A 210 -7.40 2.96 -11.68
C LEU A 210 -7.42 1.82 -12.70
N ASP A 211 -8.15 1.98 -13.80
CA ASP A 211 -8.20 0.99 -14.88
C ASP A 211 -6.83 0.83 -15.55
N THR A 212 -6.09 1.92 -15.77
CA THR A 212 -4.71 1.83 -16.28
C THR A 212 -3.80 1.05 -15.34
N ILE A 213 -3.95 1.26 -14.02
CA ILE A 213 -3.21 0.52 -13.01
C ILE A 213 -3.61 -0.97 -13.06
N GLY A 214 -4.91 -1.28 -13.12
CA GLY A 214 -5.43 -2.64 -13.25
C GLY A 214 -4.95 -3.36 -14.52
N GLU A 215 -4.96 -2.69 -15.66
CA GLU A 215 -4.39 -3.19 -16.92
C GLU A 215 -2.87 -3.40 -16.83
N GLY A 216 -2.17 -2.50 -16.15
CA GLY A 216 -0.75 -2.62 -15.85
C GLY A 216 -0.47 -3.91 -15.08
N ILE A 217 -1.29 -4.22 -14.06
CA ILE A 217 -1.25 -5.48 -13.32
C ILE A 217 -1.51 -6.64 -14.28
N SER A 218 -2.58 -6.62 -15.08
CA SER A 218 -2.90 -7.70 -16.02
C SER A 218 -1.77 -7.98 -17.03
N ARG A 219 -1.12 -6.94 -17.57
CA ARG A 219 0.05 -7.10 -18.47
C ARG A 219 1.29 -7.64 -17.78
N LEU A 220 1.44 -7.36 -16.48
CA LEU A 220 2.55 -7.86 -15.69
C LEU A 220 2.35 -9.34 -15.31
N THR A 221 1.10 -9.78 -15.16
CA THR A 221 0.74 -11.16 -14.81
C THR A 221 1.42 -12.23 -15.68
N PRO A 222 1.35 -12.22 -17.03
CA PRO A 222 1.98 -13.26 -17.85
C PRO A 222 3.51 -13.24 -17.73
N LYS A 223 4.13 -12.06 -17.57
CA LYS A 223 5.59 -11.97 -17.35
C LYS A 223 5.96 -12.64 -16.03
N ILE A 224 5.21 -12.38 -14.97
CA ILE A 224 5.44 -12.98 -13.65
C ILE A 224 5.15 -14.48 -13.66
N GLN A 225 4.11 -14.91 -14.37
CA GLN A 225 3.79 -16.32 -14.57
C GLN A 225 4.96 -17.05 -15.25
N ASN A 226 5.61 -16.44 -16.25
CA ASN A 226 6.80 -17.02 -16.89
C ASN A 226 8.01 -17.06 -15.95
N MET A 227 8.11 -16.13 -14.99
CA MET A 227 9.15 -16.11 -13.97
C MET A 227 8.91 -17.12 -12.83
N ALA A 228 7.68 -17.64 -12.69
CA ALA A 228 7.26 -18.55 -11.63
C ALA A 228 7.55 -20.02 -11.93
N SER A 229 8.59 -20.30 -12.72
CA SER A 229 9.05 -21.66 -12.99
C SER A 229 10.33 -21.98 -12.22
N PHE A 230 10.44 -23.21 -11.70
CA PHE A 230 11.70 -23.76 -11.18
C PHE A 230 12.02 -25.09 -11.87
N THR A 231 13.31 -25.37 -12.02
CA THR A 231 13.81 -26.65 -12.55
C THR A 231 13.82 -27.67 -11.41
N VAL A 232 13.31 -28.88 -11.67
CA VAL A 232 13.53 -30.04 -10.79
C VAL A 232 14.61 -30.89 -11.42
N SER A 233 15.75 -31.02 -10.74
CA SER A 233 16.75 -32.01 -11.11
C SER A 233 16.24 -33.39 -10.73
N ASN A 234 15.90 -34.23 -11.71
CA ASN A 234 15.55 -35.63 -11.47
C ASN A 234 16.83 -36.40 -11.10
N SER A 235 17.28 -36.28 -9.85
CA SER A 235 18.44 -37.00 -9.33
C SER A 235 18.10 -38.44 -8.90
N SER A 236 17.28 -39.15 -9.68
CA SER A 236 16.85 -40.51 -9.39
C SER A 236 17.20 -41.45 -10.55
N SER A 237 18.49 -41.72 -10.70
CA SER A 237 18.97 -42.93 -11.37
C SER A 237 20.38 -43.24 -10.84
N ASN A 238 20.47 -43.94 -9.71
CA ASN A 238 21.61 -44.79 -9.32
C ASN A 238 21.34 -45.45 -7.96
N THR A 239 20.29 -46.27 -7.88
CA THR A 239 20.17 -47.24 -6.78
C THR A 239 19.30 -48.39 -7.27
N GLU A 240 19.89 -49.31 -8.05
CA GLU A 240 19.39 -50.71 -8.22
C GLU A 240 20.26 -51.50 -9.22
N ILE A 241 21.56 -51.68 -8.97
CA ILE A 241 22.29 -52.88 -9.43
C ILE A 241 23.37 -53.22 -8.38
N ALA A 242 22.96 -53.79 -7.25
CA ALA A 242 23.86 -54.51 -6.34
C ALA A 242 23.04 -55.50 -5.52
N GLY A 243 22.63 -56.61 -6.14
CA GLY A 243 21.79 -57.60 -5.46
C GLY A 243 21.43 -58.82 -6.28
N SER A 244 22.40 -59.45 -6.98
CA SER A 244 22.23 -60.84 -7.42
C SER A 244 23.58 -61.50 -7.69
N SER A 245 24.24 -61.95 -6.61
CA SER A 245 25.23 -63.02 -6.68
C SER A 245 24.68 -64.20 -5.88
N ALA A 246 23.90 -65.04 -6.57
CA ALA A 246 23.62 -66.40 -6.15
C ALA A 246 24.38 -67.33 -7.12
N ASP A 247 24.97 -68.35 -6.52
CA ASP A 247 25.81 -69.38 -7.13
C ASP A 247 25.23 -70.01 -8.40
N ASN A 248 26.06 -70.09 -9.45
CA ASN A 248 26.15 -71.27 -10.34
C ASN A 248 27.29 -71.16 -11.35
N PRO A 249 28.21 -72.15 -11.43
CA PRO A 249 29.25 -72.20 -12.45
C PRO A 249 28.90 -73.27 -13.50
N ALA A 250 28.39 -72.87 -14.66
CA ALA A 250 28.55 -73.60 -15.93
C ALA A 250 27.75 -72.93 -17.05
N GLN A 251 28.45 -72.31 -18.00
CA GLN A 251 28.40 -72.66 -19.43
C GLN A 251 29.05 -71.55 -20.27
N LEU A 252 30.11 -71.95 -20.98
CA LEU A 252 30.63 -71.28 -22.18
C LEU A 252 29.53 -71.26 -23.26
N VAL A 253 29.54 -70.23 -24.13
CA VAL A 253 29.82 -70.33 -25.59
C VAL A 253 29.64 -68.94 -26.26
N ALA A 254 30.79 -68.37 -26.69
CA ALA A 254 31.12 -67.75 -27.99
C ALA A 254 30.33 -66.57 -28.63
N PHE A 255 31.09 -65.46 -28.82
CA PHE A 255 31.24 -64.57 -30.02
C PHE A 255 30.15 -63.54 -30.42
N PRO A 256 30.45 -62.49 -31.24
CA PRO A 256 31.41 -61.37 -31.05
C PRO A 256 30.76 -59.96 -31.15
N THR A 257 31.47 -58.96 -30.60
CA THR A 257 31.79 -57.67 -31.23
C THR A 257 30.77 -57.03 -32.19
N ILE A 258 29.84 -56.20 -31.68
CA ILE A 258 29.44 -54.93 -32.30
C ILE A 258 29.19 -53.91 -31.18
N ILE A 259 30.27 -53.34 -30.64
CA ILE A 259 30.25 -52.04 -29.97
C ILE A 259 31.00 -51.11 -30.92
N GLY A 260 30.36 -50.02 -31.35
CA GLY A 260 31.09 -49.02 -32.13
C GLY A 260 30.34 -47.75 -32.54
N GLN A 261 29.03 -47.76 -32.78
CA GLN A 261 28.40 -46.56 -33.39
C GLN A 261 27.01 -46.16 -32.90
N THR A 262 26.39 -46.85 -31.94
CA THR A 262 25.04 -46.49 -31.45
C THR A 262 25.01 -45.85 -30.06
N LEU A 263 26.17 -45.60 -29.44
CA LEU A 263 26.28 -45.06 -28.08
C LEU A 263 26.84 -43.64 -27.99
N THR A 264 27.20 -43.02 -29.11
CA THR A 264 27.62 -41.60 -29.17
C THR A 264 26.53 -40.66 -29.70
N LEU A 265 25.43 -41.18 -30.25
CA LEU A 265 24.27 -40.38 -30.69
C LEU A 265 23.11 -40.34 -29.67
N ARG A 266 23.27 -40.97 -28.49
CA ARG A 266 22.23 -40.99 -27.45
C ARG A 266 22.64 -40.30 -26.14
N VAL A 267 23.76 -39.61 -26.14
CA VAL A 267 24.28 -38.86 -24.98
C VAL A 267 24.08 -37.34 -25.15
N GLU A 268 23.75 -36.86 -26.35
CA GLU A 268 23.41 -35.44 -26.58
C GLU A 268 21.91 -35.12 -26.45
N GLU A 269 21.00 -36.11 -26.44
CA GLU A 269 19.55 -35.90 -26.31
C GLU A 269 18.99 -36.12 -24.89
N LEU A 270 19.83 -36.50 -23.93
CA LEU A 270 19.42 -36.70 -22.53
C LEU A 270 19.71 -35.51 -21.61
N SER A 271 20.23 -34.40 -22.15
CA SER A 271 20.43 -33.15 -21.40
C SER A 271 19.22 -32.19 -21.47
N GLU A 272 18.17 -32.50 -22.22
CA GLU A 272 17.06 -31.57 -22.48
C GLU A 272 15.77 -31.79 -21.66
N ASN A 273 15.67 -32.84 -20.85
CA ASN A 273 14.47 -33.10 -20.04
C ASN A 273 14.51 -32.46 -18.63
N GLU A 274 14.99 -31.22 -18.53
CA GLU A 274 14.71 -30.39 -17.35
C GLU A 274 13.23 -29.96 -17.38
N SER A 275 12.36 -30.72 -16.72
CA SER A 275 10.95 -30.35 -16.59
C SER A 275 10.82 -29.10 -15.71
N LYS A 276 10.57 -27.94 -16.33
CA LYS A 276 10.24 -26.69 -15.62
C LYS A 276 8.82 -26.78 -15.06
N ILE A 277 8.68 -26.71 -13.74
CA ILE A 277 7.37 -26.69 -13.07
C ILE A 277 6.98 -25.24 -12.81
N ASN A 278 5.86 -24.79 -13.39
CA ASN A 278 5.28 -23.48 -13.10
C ASN A 278 4.36 -23.57 -11.87
N PHE A 279 4.67 -22.83 -10.81
CA PHE A 279 3.86 -22.82 -9.58
C PHE A 279 2.80 -21.72 -9.55
N TYR A 280 2.71 -20.87 -10.56
CA TYR A 280 1.75 -19.76 -10.59
C TYR A 280 0.31 -20.29 -10.72
N PRO A 281 -0.57 -20.04 -9.74
CA PRO A 281 -1.86 -20.74 -9.63
C PRO A 281 -2.97 -20.06 -10.44
N ILE A 282 -2.74 -19.70 -11.72
CA ILE A 282 -3.69 -18.91 -12.52
C ILE A 282 -5.08 -19.55 -12.60
N ASP A 283 -5.13 -20.86 -12.81
CA ASP A 283 -6.41 -21.59 -12.90
C ASP A 283 -7.15 -21.63 -11.57
N GLN A 284 -6.43 -21.59 -10.45
CA GLN A 284 -7.03 -21.52 -9.12
C GLN A 284 -7.53 -20.10 -8.84
N ILE A 285 -6.77 -19.07 -9.21
CA ILE A 285 -7.17 -17.66 -9.07
C ILE A 285 -8.48 -17.43 -9.84
N LYS A 286 -8.53 -17.82 -11.12
CA LYS A 286 -9.73 -17.66 -11.96
C LYS A 286 -10.95 -18.40 -11.43
N LYS A 287 -10.75 -19.60 -10.88
CA LYS A 287 -11.82 -20.42 -10.28
C LYS A 287 -12.15 -20.04 -8.83
N ASP A 288 -11.59 -18.94 -8.33
CA ASP A 288 -11.68 -18.49 -6.93
C ASP A 288 -11.36 -19.61 -5.90
N LYS A 289 -10.41 -20.48 -6.27
CA LYS A 289 -9.95 -21.58 -5.42
C LYS A 289 -8.78 -21.10 -4.57
N TRP A 290 -9.05 -20.95 -3.28
CA TRP A 290 -8.07 -20.48 -2.29
C TRP A 290 -7.06 -21.53 -1.84
N SER A 291 -6.98 -22.71 -2.45
CA SER A 291 -6.12 -23.81 -1.98
C SER A 291 -4.63 -23.46 -2.01
N PHE A 292 -4.13 -22.88 -3.11
CA PHE A 292 -2.75 -22.43 -3.20
C PHE A 292 -2.45 -21.33 -2.17
N PHE A 293 -3.32 -20.33 -2.08
CA PHE A 293 -3.18 -19.23 -1.12
C PHE A 293 -3.16 -19.77 0.31
N LYS A 294 -4.18 -20.53 0.74
CA LYS A 294 -4.27 -21.11 2.08
C LYS A 294 -3.05 -21.96 2.43
N LYS A 295 -2.54 -22.76 1.48
CA LYS A 295 -1.34 -23.58 1.69
C LYS A 295 -0.09 -22.71 1.87
N THR A 296 0.20 -21.84 0.91
CA THR A 296 1.44 -21.05 0.90
C THR A 296 1.42 -19.94 1.95
N PHE A 297 0.32 -19.20 2.06
CA PHE A 297 0.11 -18.18 3.08
C PHE A 297 0.01 -18.80 4.48
N GLY A 298 -0.60 -19.99 4.63
CA GLY A 298 -0.62 -20.71 5.90
C GLY A 298 0.77 -21.12 6.37
N SER A 299 1.61 -21.68 5.48
CA SER A 299 3.02 -21.96 5.79
C SER A 299 3.79 -20.69 6.14
N PHE A 300 3.59 -19.61 5.39
CA PHE A 300 4.15 -18.30 5.69
C PHE A 300 3.76 -17.85 7.10
N LEU A 301 2.46 -17.86 7.43
CA LEU A 301 1.93 -17.37 8.70
C LEU A 301 2.43 -18.19 9.89
N VAL A 302 2.46 -19.52 9.79
CA VAL A 302 3.00 -20.39 10.85
C VAL A 302 4.47 -20.11 11.10
N VAL A 303 5.28 -19.99 10.04
CA VAL A 303 6.72 -19.69 10.16
C VAL A 303 6.93 -18.29 10.71
N SER A 304 6.20 -17.28 10.20
CA SER A 304 6.31 -15.91 10.66
C SER A 304 5.92 -15.79 12.14
N ILE A 305 4.84 -16.45 12.59
CA ILE A 305 4.48 -16.50 14.02
C ILE A 305 5.59 -17.18 14.83
N GLY A 306 6.12 -18.31 14.36
CA GLY A 306 7.23 -18.99 15.02
C GLY A 306 8.45 -18.08 15.21
N VAL A 307 8.84 -17.35 14.15
CA VAL A 307 9.96 -16.39 14.21
C VAL A 307 9.63 -15.18 15.09
N LEU A 308 8.40 -14.66 15.07
CA LEU A 308 7.94 -13.60 15.98
C LEU A 308 8.05 -14.03 17.44
N LEU A 309 7.64 -15.26 17.76
CA LEU A 309 7.76 -15.84 19.11
C LEU A 309 9.22 -16.00 19.54
N LEU A 310 10.13 -16.35 18.61
CA LEU A 310 11.58 -16.33 18.90
C LEU A 310 12.07 -14.93 19.24
N GLY A 311 11.51 -13.90 18.61
CA GLY A 311 11.78 -12.50 18.94
C GLY A 311 11.37 -12.08 20.36
N LEU A 312 10.48 -12.82 21.01
CA LEU A 312 10.08 -12.58 22.40
C LEU A 312 11.08 -13.14 23.40
N ILE A 313 12.12 -13.87 22.95
CA ILE A 313 13.19 -14.39 23.81
C ILE A 313 14.05 -13.22 24.31
N PRO A 314 14.02 -12.89 25.62
CA PRO A 314 14.67 -11.67 26.14
C PRO A 314 16.17 -11.55 25.83
N PRO A 315 16.98 -12.63 25.85
CA PRO A 315 18.38 -12.59 25.42
C PRO A 315 18.62 -12.00 24.02
N ILE A 316 17.76 -12.30 23.04
CA ILE A 316 17.93 -11.81 21.65
C ILE A 316 17.66 -10.31 21.60
N SER A 317 16.54 -9.88 22.21
CA SER A 317 16.20 -8.45 22.34
C SER A 317 17.33 -7.66 22.99
N ARG A 318 17.88 -8.20 24.09
CA ARG A 318 18.98 -7.59 24.82
C ARG A 318 20.26 -7.50 23.99
N GLY A 319 20.61 -8.53 23.22
CA GLY A 319 21.80 -8.53 22.36
C GLY A 319 21.73 -7.44 21.28
N ILE A 320 20.59 -7.35 20.59
CA ILE A 320 20.34 -6.32 19.57
C ILE A 320 20.36 -4.93 20.20
N ALA A 321 19.69 -4.75 21.34
CA ALA A 321 19.61 -3.46 22.00
C ALA A 321 20.99 -2.98 22.47
N LEU A 322 21.78 -3.83 23.12
CA LEU A 322 23.16 -3.52 23.52
C LEU A 322 24.06 -3.17 22.34
N ALA A 323 23.96 -3.92 21.24
CA ALA A 323 24.72 -3.63 20.03
C ALA A 323 24.31 -2.27 19.43
N SER A 324 23.01 -2.00 19.35
CA SER A 324 22.49 -0.71 18.85
C SER A 324 22.87 0.46 19.75
N ASP A 325 22.83 0.28 21.07
CA ASP A 325 23.22 1.31 22.06
C ASP A 325 24.71 1.63 21.93
N SER A 326 25.55 0.60 21.78
CA SER A 326 27.00 0.73 21.58
C SER A 326 27.32 1.50 20.31
N ILE A 327 26.63 1.23 19.20
CA ILE A 327 26.82 2.00 17.95
C ILE A 327 26.33 3.44 18.13
N ALA A 328 25.14 3.63 18.71
CA ALA A 328 24.59 4.98 18.93
C ALA A 328 25.53 5.83 19.80
N SER A 329 26.11 5.27 20.87
CA SER A 329 27.03 5.99 21.74
C SER A 329 28.42 6.14 21.15
N ASN A 330 29.03 5.05 20.70
CA ASN A 330 30.45 5.04 20.37
C ASN A 330 30.72 5.57 18.96
N TRP A 331 29.81 5.34 18.01
CA TRP A 331 30.00 5.77 16.62
C TRP A 331 29.34 7.12 16.36
N PHE A 332 28.18 7.37 16.96
CA PHE A 332 27.41 8.59 16.70
C PHE A 332 27.39 9.59 17.86
N GLY A 333 27.94 9.26 19.03
CA GLY A 333 28.11 10.19 20.15
C GLY A 333 26.90 10.38 21.06
N ALA A 334 25.86 9.54 20.95
CA ALA A 334 24.68 9.64 21.81
C ALA A 334 25.00 9.33 23.28
N THR A 335 24.55 10.18 24.20
CA THR A 335 24.86 10.03 25.64
C THR A 335 23.76 9.26 26.36
N ILE A 336 24.10 8.10 26.94
CA ILE A 336 23.15 7.27 27.69
C ILE A 336 23.07 7.76 29.14
N GLU A 337 21.85 8.03 29.63
CA GLU A 337 21.60 8.47 30.99
C GLU A 337 21.45 7.28 31.94
N SER A 338 20.63 6.29 31.54
CA SER A 338 20.39 5.10 32.35
C SER A 338 19.94 3.90 31.52
N PHE A 339 20.15 2.72 32.11
CA PHE A 339 19.60 1.45 31.61
C PHE A 339 18.61 0.90 32.64
N SER A 340 17.42 0.49 32.18
CA SER A 340 16.50 -0.27 33.01
C SER A 340 16.41 -1.70 32.50
N LYS A 341 16.68 -2.66 33.40
CA LYS A 341 16.53 -4.09 33.14
C LYS A 341 15.15 -4.51 33.61
N ASN A 342 14.17 -4.53 32.71
CA ASN A 342 12.98 -5.37 32.92
C ASN A 342 13.20 -6.73 32.27
N THR A 343 12.61 -7.78 32.83
CA THR A 343 12.82 -9.19 32.41
C THR A 343 12.47 -9.48 30.95
N LEU A 344 11.63 -8.65 30.32
CA LEU A 344 11.13 -8.85 28.95
C LEU A 344 11.58 -7.78 27.94
N PHE A 345 12.02 -6.59 28.39
CA PHE A 345 12.31 -5.47 27.50
C PHE A 345 13.58 -4.74 27.93
N TRP A 346 14.46 -4.48 26.96
CA TRP A 346 15.58 -3.56 27.15
C TRP A 346 15.10 -2.13 26.99
N LYS A 347 15.36 -1.33 28.02
CA LYS A 347 14.97 0.07 28.10
C LYS A 347 16.22 0.92 28.25
N THR A 348 16.48 1.75 27.26
CA THR A 348 17.58 2.73 27.28
C THR A 348 17.01 4.12 27.33
N LYS A 349 17.46 4.93 28.29
CA LYS A 349 17.13 6.35 28.36
C LYS A 349 18.38 7.15 28.00
N TYR A 350 18.23 8.06 27.05
CA TYR A 350 19.31 8.94 26.61
C TYR A 350 19.16 10.32 27.26
N LEU A 351 20.28 10.98 27.53
CA LEU A 351 20.29 12.30 28.14
C LEU A 351 19.55 13.31 27.25
N GLY A 352 18.65 14.09 27.84
CA GLY A 352 17.84 15.09 27.14
C GLY A 352 16.62 14.52 26.41
N LEU A 353 16.37 13.21 26.54
CA LEU A 353 15.27 12.51 25.89
C LEU A 353 14.41 11.81 26.96
N ASN A 354 13.15 12.19 27.04
CA ASN A 354 12.14 11.68 27.96
C ASN A 354 11.57 10.33 27.49
N GLU A 355 11.60 10.05 26.19
CA GLU A 355 11.24 8.73 25.70
C GLU A 355 12.22 7.67 26.19
N VAL A 356 11.65 6.58 26.69
CA VAL A 356 12.43 5.37 26.94
C VAL A 356 12.43 4.59 25.64
N PHE A 357 13.60 4.40 25.04
CA PHE A 357 13.73 3.49 23.92
C PHE A 357 13.50 2.08 24.42
N VAL A 358 12.27 1.62 24.20
CA VAL A 358 11.93 0.21 24.26
C VAL A 358 12.31 -0.31 22.89
N THR A 359 13.36 -1.12 22.80
CA THR A 359 13.61 -1.87 21.58
C THR A 359 12.49 -2.88 21.43
N ASN A 360 11.41 -2.47 20.76
CA ASN A 360 10.27 -3.30 20.52
C ASN A 360 10.62 -4.19 19.32
N LEU A 361 11.08 -5.40 19.60
CA LEU A 361 11.51 -6.37 18.58
C LEU A 361 10.42 -6.65 17.54
N PHE A 362 9.16 -6.27 17.79
CA PHE A 362 8.05 -6.47 16.84
C PHE A 362 8.28 -5.85 15.46
N THR A 363 8.90 -4.67 15.33
CA THR A 363 9.13 -4.08 13.99
C THR A 363 10.24 -4.81 13.24
N SER A 364 11.33 -5.16 13.93
CA SER A 364 12.52 -5.76 13.30
C SER A 364 12.45 -7.28 13.15
N VAL A 365 11.92 -7.97 14.16
CA VAL A 365 11.54 -9.39 14.04
C VAL A 365 10.35 -9.53 13.13
N GLY A 366 9.47 -8.52 13.04
CA GLY A 366 8.40 -8.49 12.05
C GLY A 366 8.92 -8.62 10.63
N LEU A 367 9.91 -7.81 10.25
CA LEU A 367 10.56 -7.90 8.94
C LEU A 367 11.25 -9.26 8.74
N LEU A 368 12.00 -9.73 9.74
CA LEU A 368 12.67 -11.05 9.66
C LEU A 368 11.66 -12.19 9.49
N ALA A 369 10.62 -12.22 10.32
CA ALA A 369 9.55 -13.20 10.30
C ALA A 369 8.82 -13.19 8.96
N PHE A 370 8.56 -12.00 8.41
CA PHE A 370 7.95 -11.83 7.10
C PHE A 370 8.83 -12.44 6.00
N LEU A 371 10.12 -12.07 5.95
CA LEU A 371 11.06 -12.54 4.92
C LEU A 371 11.36 -14.04 5.01
N VAL A 372 11.57 -14.57 6.21
CA VAL A 372 11.79 -16.02 6.42
C VAL A 372 10.53 -16.81 6.07
N GLY A 373 9.35 -16.32 6.47
CA GLY A 373 8.07 -16.90 6.07
C GLY A 373 7.91 -16.94 4.54
N LEU A 374 8.30 -15.87 3.85
CA LEU A 374 8.27 -15.79 2.39
C LEU A 374 9.18 -16.83 1.72
N ILE A 375 10.42 -16.99 2.22
CA ILE A 375 11.35 -17.99 1.68
C ILE A 375 10.79 -19.40 1.88
N VAL A 376 10.25 -19.71 3.06
CA VAL A 376 9.71 -21.04 3.34
C VAL A 376 8.50 -21.34 2.46
N ALA A 377 7.60 -20.37 2.28
CA ALA A 377 6.42 -20.49 1.44
C ALA A 377 6.74 -20.59 -0.06
N THR A 378 7.91 -20.10 -0.51
CA THR A 378 8.32 -20.14 -1.91
C THR A 378 8.64 -21.57 -2.36
N PRO A 379 8.09 -22.06 -3.49
CA PRO A 379 8.48 -23.35 -4.06
C PRO A 379 9.93 -23.28 -4.56
N ALA A 380 10.85 -23.96 -3.89
CA ALA A 380 12.27 -24.02 -4.23
C ALA A 380 12.92 -25.24 -3.55
N GLU A 381 14.10 -25.64 -4.03
CA GLU A 381 14.92 -26.66 -3.39
C GLU A 381 15.29 -26.26 -1.94
N TRP A 382 15.24 -27.23 -1.02
CA TRP A 382 15.52 -26.99 0.39
C TRP A 382 16.89 -26.36 0.65
N ARG A 383 17.92 -26.74 -0.13
CA ARG A 383 19.25 -26.15 -0.03
C ARG A 383 19.23 -24.64 -0.30
N LYS A 384 18.56 -24.19 -1.38
CA LYS A 384 18.40 -22.77 -1.71
C LYS A 384 17.65 -22.02 -0.60
N LYS A 385 16.60 -22.64 -0.03
CA LYS A 385 15.86 -22.07 1.10
C LYS A 385 16.73 -21.88 2.34
N ILE A 386 17.52 -22.89 2.72
CA ILE A 386 18.40 -22.81 3.90
C ILE A 386 19.42 -21.67 3.73
N TRP A 387 20.06 -21.57 2.56
CA TRP A 387 20.96 -20.46 2.26
C TRP A 387 20.25 -19.10 2.29
N GLY A 388 19.06 -19.01 1.67
CA GLY A 388 18.23 -17.81 1.71
C GLY A 388 17.87 -17.38 3.12
N ILE A 389 17.45 -18.31 3.98
CA ILE A 389 17.12 -18.05 5.39
C ILE A 389 18.36 -17.58 6.16
N GLY A 390 19.48 -18.27 6.03
CA GLY A 390 20.73 -17.91 6.71
C GLY A 390 21.21 -16.49 6.35
N ILE A 391 21.24 -16.17 5.05
CA ILE A 391 21.63 -14.83 4.59
C ILE A 391 20.61 -13.77 5.02
N THR A 392 19.32 -14.08 5.01
CA THR A 392 18.26 -13.16 5.47
C THR A 392 18.41 -12.82 6.94
N ILE A 393 18.61 -13.83 7.80
CA ILE A 393 18.82 -13.61 9.23
C ILE A 393 20.02 -12.69 9.45
N LEU A 394 21.14 -12.96 8.77
CA LEU A 394 22.35 -12.14 8.90
C LEU A 394 22.09 -10.68 8.47
N LEU A 395 21.53 -10.48 7.26
CA LEU A 395 21.27 -9.14 6.73
C LEU A 395 20.28 -8.35 7.58
N VAL A 396 19.16 -8.96 7.95
CA VAL A 396 18.10 -8.27 8.72
C VAL A 396 18.57 -7.95 10.13
N VAL A 397 19.33 -8.84 10.79
CA VAL A 397 19.87 -8.56 12.14
C VAL A 397 20.88 -7.41 12.09
N LEU A 398 21.84 -7.44 11.17
CA LEU A 398 22.81 -6.35 11.00
C LEU A 398 22.12 -5.03 10.67
N TRP A 399 21.17 -5.05 9.73
CA TRP A 399 20.40 -3.88 9.33
C TRP A 399 19.56 -3.32 10.49
N THR A 400 18.96 -4.19 11.29
CA THR A 400 18.19 -3.81 12.50
C THR A 400 19.07 -3.13 13.53
N ILE A 401 20.25 -3.69 13.83
CA ILE A 401 21.19 -3.12 14.79
C ILE A 401 21.59 -1.72 14.35
N PHE A 402 21.94 -1.56 13.06
CA PHE A 402 22.32 -0.27 12.49
C PHE A 402 21.16 0.74 12.49
N TYR A 403 19.98 0.32 12.02
CA TYR A 403 18.78 1.16 12.00
C TYR A 403 18.42 1.68 13.39
N LEU A 404 18.35 0.81 14.39
CA LEU A 404 18.02 1.21 15.76
C LEU A 404 19.06 2.15 16.34
N ALA A 405 20.35 1.92 16.04
CA ALA A 405 21.42 2.81 16.47
C ALA A 405 21.27 4.21 15.84
N PHE A 406 20.97 4.24 14.54
CA PHE A 406 20.78 5.48 13.79
C PHE A 406 19.52 6.24 14.23
N GLU A 407 18.40 5.54 14.46
CA GLU A 407 17.16 6.11 15.00
C GLU A 407 17.38 6.73 16.38
N LYS A 408 17.98 5.98 17.32
CA LYS A 408 18.31 6.47 18.67
C LYS A 408 19.18 7.72 18.61
N TRP A 409 20.23 7.68 17.80
CA TRP A 409 21.10 8.83 17.60
C TRP A 409 20.36 10.03 17.01
N THR A 410 19.55 9.81 15.98
CA THR A 410 18.84 10.89 15.27
C THR A 410 17.87 11.60 16.23
N LEU A 411 17.09 10.84 16.99
CA LEU A 411 16.14 11.39 17.95
C LEU A 411 16.85 12.07 19.13
N TRP A 412 17.93 11.47 19.65
CA TRP A 412 18.76 12.12 20.66
C TRP A 412 19.38 13.43 20.15
N SER A 413 19.87 13.44 18.90
CA SER A 413 20.47 14.60 18.26
C SER A 413 19.45 15.72 18.08
N ILE A 414 18.22 15.40 17.64
CA ILE A 414 17.12 16.37 17.57
C ILE A 414 16.81 16.91 18.96
N ALA A 415 16.56 16.03 19.94
CA ALA A 415 16.15 16.40 21.28
C ALA A 415 17.17 17.33 21.98
N ASN A 416 18.46 17.17 21.69
CA ASN A 416 19.52 18.00 22.25
C ASN A 416 19.90 19.21 21.36
N ASN A 417 19.25 19.40 20.21
CA ASN A 417 19.49 20.56 19.35
C ASN A 417 18.71 21.79 19.83
N ILE A 418 19.23 22.45 20.87
CA ILE A 418 18.63 23.65 21.46
C ILE A 418 18.41 24.74 20.40
N ALA A 419 19.38 24.95 19.50
CA ALA A 419 19.27 25.96 18.45
C ALA A 419 18.10 25.69 17.48
N MET A 420 17.79 24.43 17.19
CA MET A 420 16.63 24.08 16.37
C MET A 420 15.32 24.30 17.13
N LYS A 421 15.27 23.93 18.43
CA LYS A 421 14.11 24.20 19.28
C LYS A 421 13.79 25.69 19.37
N THR A 422 14.81 26.54 19.52
CA THR A 422 14.60 27.98 19.67
C THR A 422 14.40 28.70 18.35
N ASN A 423 15.21 28.40 17.33
CA ASN A 423 15.24 29.19 16.10
C ASN A 423 14.30 28.63 15.00
N LYS A 424 13.95 27.34 15.07
CA LYS A 424 13.11 26.65 14.09
C LYS A 424 12.18 25.63 14.75
N PRO A 425 11.35 26.03 15.73
CA PRO A 425 10.52 25.11 16.52
C PRO A 425 9.54 24.29 15.67
N MET A 426 8.96 24.86 14.61
CA MET A 426 8.11 24.10 13.69
C MET A 426 8.87 23.00 12.94
N LEU A 427 10.12 23.26 12.54
CA LEU A 427 10.96 22.24 11.93
C LEU A 427 11.27 21.14 12.95
N TYR A 428 11.55 21.50 14.20
CA TYR A 428 11.73 20.52 15.27
C TYR A 428 10.50 19.64 15.45
N ILE A 429 9.30 20.23 15.57
CA ILE A 429 8.03 19.52 15.76
C ILE A 429 7.75 18.57 14.59
N ASN A 430 7.95 19.04 13.36
CA ASN A 430 7.81 18.20 12.19
C ASN A 430 8.84 17.05 12.19
N LEU A 431 10.11 17.32 12.53
CA LEU A 431 11.13 16.28 12.54
C LEU A 431 10.89 15.24 13.64
N GLN A 432 10.47 15.61 14.85
CA GLN A 432 10.14 14.62 15.89
C GLN A 432 8.99 13.69 15.46
N GLU A 433 8.02 14.19 14.69
CA GLU A 433 6.87 13.40 14.22
C GLU A 433 7.22 12.56 12.99
N TYR A 434 7.91 13.13 12.00
CA TYR A 434 8.16 12.48 10.71
C TYR A 434 9.39 11.58 10.70
N ILE A 435 10.46 11.90 11.44
CA ILE A 435 11.69 11.11 11.38
C ILE A 435 11.45 9.65 11.79
N PRO A 436 10.78 9.32 12.91
CA PRO A 436 10.53 7.92 13.25
C PRO A 436 9.83 7.16 12.12
N GLY A 437 8.79 7.77 11.53
CA GLY A 437 8.05 7.19 10.40
C GLY A 437 8.90 7.03 9.14
N LEU A 438 9.67 8.06 8.77
CA LEU A 438 10.54 8.06 7.60
C LEU A 438 11.68 7.04 7.74
N LEU A 439 12.33 6.98 8.90
CA LEU A 439 13.38 6.01 9.18
C LEU A 439 12.81 4.59 9.19
N THR A 440 11.65 4.37 9.81
CA THR A 440 10.96 3.08 9.78
C THR A 440 10.64 2.67 8.34
N PHE A 441 10.07 3.58 7.54
CA PHE A 441 9.77 3.32 6.14
C PHE A 441 11.04 2.98 5.34
N GLY A 442 12.11 3.77 5.50
CA GLY A 442 13.40 3.51 4.87
C GLY A 442 14.00 2.17 5.28
N TYR A 443 13.92 1.81 6.57
CA TYR A 443 14.33 0.52 7.10
C TYR A 443 13.58 -0.63 6.42
N TRP A 444 12.25 -0.55 6.36
CA TRP A 444 11.42 -1.56 5.70
C TRP A 444 11.68 -1.64 4.20
N PHE A 445 11.81 -0.49 3.53
CA PHE A 445 12.05 -0.45 2.09
C PHE A 445 13.40 -1.07 1.71
N ILE A 446 14.49 -0.61 2.34
CA ILE A 446 15.84 -1.14 2.09
C ILE A 446 15.94 -2.59 2.58
N GLY A 447 15.40 -2.86 3.78
CA GLY A 447 15.39 -4.17 4.40
C GLY A 447 14.52 -5.19 3.65
N PHE A 448 13.59 -4.76 2.80
CA PHE A 448 12.81 -5.63 1.93
C PHE A 448 13.47 -5.81 0.55
N ILE A 449 13.95 -4.72 -0.07
CA ILE A 449 14.55 -4.77 -1.41
C ILE A 449 15.88 -5.52 -1.41
N THR A 450 16.72 -5.31 -0.39
CA THR A 450 18.06 -5.90 -0.35
C THR A 450 17.99 -7.44 -0.32
N PRO A 451 17.18 -8.08 0.54
CA PRO A 451 16.99 -9.53 0.50
C PRO A 451 16.32 -10.01 -0.79
N LEU A 452 15.39 -9.26 -1.39
CA LEU A 452 14.80 -9.63 -2.68
C LEU A 452 15.85 -9.74 -3.80
N PHE A 453 16.85 -8.86 -3.81
CA PHE A 453 17.96 -8.98 -4.75
C PHE A 453 18.78 -10.25 -4.52
N VAL A 454 19.07 -10.58 -3.26
CA VAL A 454 19.74 -11.85 -2.91
C VAL A 454 18.91 -13.05 -3.33
N TYR A 455 17.59 -13.02 -3.11
CA TYR A 455 16.68 -14.10 -3.49
C TYR A 455 16.66 -14.31 -5.00
N HIS A 456 16.73 -13.23 -5.77
CA HIS A 456 16.88 -13.31 -7.21
C HIS A 456 18.17 -14.05 -7.61
N GLN A 457 19.30 -13.75 -6.97
CA GLN A 457 20.59 -14.43 -7.22
C GLN A 457 20.57 -15.91 -6.79
N LEU A 458 19.83 -16.23 -5.72
CA LEU A 458 19.64 -17.61 -5.24
C LEU A 458 18.56 -18.38 -6.00
N ASP A 459 17.97 -17.78 -7.04
CA ASP A 459 16.86 -18.35 -7.80
C ASP A 459 15.62 -18.68 -6.93
N LEU A 460 15.47 -17.98 -5.80
CA LEU A 460 14.29 -18.02 -4.94
C LEU A 460 13.23 -17.09 -5.54
N LYS A 461 12.22 -17.66 -6.18
CA LYS A 461 11.13 -16.95 -6.86
C LYS A 461 10.10 -16.32 -5.88
N VAL A 462 10.57 -15.56 -4.90
CA VAL A 462 9.75 -14.90 -3.87
C VAL A 462 8.82 -13.85 -4.47
N PHE A 463 9.30 -13.03 -5.41
CA PHE A 463 8.49 -11.99 -6.03
C PHE A 463 7.25 -12.55 -6.77
N PRO A 464 7.37 -13.59 -7.62
CA PRO A 464 6.18 -14.24 -8.20
C PRO A 464 5.20 -14.80 -7.17
N LEU A 465 5.66 -15.31 -6.03
CA LEU A 465 4.77 -15.77 -4.96
C LEU A 465 3.96 -14.62 -4.35
N ILE A 466 4.63 -13.52 -3.97
CA ILE A 466 3.97 -12.33 -3.41
C ILE A 466 2.95 -11.78 -4.41
N TYR A 467 3.33 -11.72 -5.68
CA TYR A 467 2.44 -11.26 -6.73
C TYR A 467 1.25 -12.21 -6.94
N ALA A 468 1.43 -13.53 -6.83
CA ALA A 468 0.32 -14.48 -6.88
C ALA A 468 -0.66 -14.27 -5.71
N TRP A 469 -0.18 -13.99 -4.50
CA TRP A 469 -1.03 -13.63 -3.37
C TRP A 469 -1.79 -12.33 -3.61
N LEU A 470 -1.09 -11.28 -4.05
CA LEU A 470 -1.70 -10.00 -4.37
C LEU A 470 -2.75 -10.13 -5.48
N HIS A 471 -2.46 -10.90 -6.52
CA HIS A 471 -3.39 -11.16 -7.61
C HIS A 471 -4.64 -11.90 -7.10
N GLN A 472 -4.49 -12.92 -6.25
CA GLN A 472 -5.64 -13.60 -5.63
C GLN A 472 -6.51 -12.63 -4.81
N ILE A 473 -5.90 -11.77 -3.99
CA ILE A 473 -6.62 -10.79 -3.15
C ILE A 473 -7.34 -9.76 -4.02
N ILE A 474 -6.65 -9.18 -5.01
CA ILE A 474 -7.23 -8.20 -5.94
C ILE A 474 -8.38 -8.84 -6.73
N TYR A 475 -8.19 -10.07 -7.22
CA TYR A 475 -9.20 -10.79 -7.97
C TYR A 475 -10.46 -11.06 -7.13
N TYR A 476 -10.29 -11.46 -5.87
CA TYR A 476 -11.39 -11.63 -4.94
C TYR A 476 -12.10 -10.32 -4.60
N LEU A 477 -11.35 -9.26 -4.28
CA LEU A 477 -11.92 -7.94 -4.00
C LEU A 477 -12.69 -7.39 -5.21
N GLY A 478 -12.16 -7.59 -6.42
CA GLY A 478 -12.87 -7.27 -7.66
C GLY A 478 -14.19 -8.04 -7.80
N GLY A 479 -14.23 -9.30 -7.38
CA GLY A 479 -15.45 -10.09 -7.30
C GLY A 479 -16.45 -9.55 -6.27
N VAL A 480 -16.00 -9.21 -5.06
CA VAL A 480 -16.85 -8.64 -3.98
C VAL A 480 -17.42 -7.28 -4.37
N LEU A 481 -16.64 -6.46 -5.08
CA LEU A 481 -17.05 -5.14 -5.55
C LEU A 481 -17.91 -5.20 -6.83
N GLY A 482 -18.19 -6.39 -7.38
CA GLY A 482 -18.94 -6.55 -8.62
C GLY A 482 -18.23 -6.04 -9.87
N LEU A 483 -16.90 -5.83 -9.79
CA LEU A 483 -16.07 -5.40 -10.93
C LEU A 483 -15.71 -6.58 -11.85
N ARG A 484 -16.04 -7.81 -11.45
CA ARG A 484 -15.78 -9.02 -12.22
C ARG A 484 -17.03 -9.40 -13.01
N GLU A 485 -16.97 -9.28 -14.33
CA GLU A 485 -17.87 -10.03 -15.20
C GLU A 485 -17.61 -11.52 -14.97
N LYS A 486 -18.66 -12.29 -14.64
CA LYS A 486 -18.48 -13.72 -14.45
C LYS A 486 -18.13 -14.33 -15.80
N GLU A 487 -16.89 -14.82 -15.96
CA GLU A 487 -16.47 -15.59 -17.15
C GLU A 487 -17.49 -16.70 -17.48
N GLU A 488 -18.15 -17.28 -16.47
CA GLU A 488 -19.26 -18.24 -16.64
C GLU A 488 -20.51 -17.65 -17.29
N GLU A 489 -20.88 -16.39 -17.00
CA GLU A 489 -22.01 -15.71 -17.64
C GLU A 489 -21.68 -15.42 -19.10
N GLN A 490 -20.46 -14.96 -19.41
CA GLN A 490 -20.01 -14.80 -20.80
C GLN A 490 -19.92 -16.14 -21.55
N LEU A 491 -19.45 -17.21 -20.89
CA LEU A 491 -19.41 -18.53 -21.52
C LEU A 491 -20.81 -19.08 -21.75
N GLN A 492 -21.74 -18.87 -20.80
CA GLN A 492 -23.13 -19.26 -20.93
C GLN A 492 -23.84 -18.46 -22.02
N GLU A 493 -23.58 -17.16 -22.14
CA GLU A 493 -24.09 -16.33 -23.24
C GLU A 493 -23.53 -16.78 -24.58
N LYS A 494 -22.21 -16.99 -24.70
CA LYS A 494 -21.61 -17.52 -25.94
C LYS A 494 -22.12 -18.91 -26.30
N THR A 495 -22.36 -19.75 -25.30
CA THR A 495 -22.92 -21.10 -25.53
C THR A 495 -24.39 -21.03 -25.92
N LYS A 496 -25.18 -20.13 -25.31
CA LYS A 496 -26.56 -19.84 -25.74
C LYS A 496 -26.59 -19.32 -27.18
N GLU A 497 -25.79 -18.31 -27.48
CA GLU A 497 -25.67 -17.72 -28.82
C GLU A 497 -25.28 -18.77 -29.86
N PHE A 498 -24.28 -19.62 -29.54
CA PHE A 498 -23.88 -20.72 -30.42
C PHE A 498 -25.02 -21.74 -30.63
N ASN A 499 -25.73 -22.11 -29.58
CA ASN A 499 -26.86 -23.05 -29.67
C ASN A 499 -28.04 -22.46 -30.44
N ASP A 500 -28.30 -21.17 -30.31
CA ASP A 500 -29.38 -20.47 -31.02
C ASP A 500 -29.04 -20.37 -32.52
N VAL A 501 -27.79 -20.05 -32.87
CA VAL A 501 -27.32 -20.07 -34.27
C VAL A 501 -27.39 -21.48 -34.87
N HIS A 502 -27.10 -22.53 -34.09
CA HIS A 502 -27.20 -23.91 -34.57
C HIS A 502 -28.66 -24.33 -34.82
N LYS A 503 -29.58 -23.99 -33.90
CA LYS A 503 -31.02 -24.24 -34.07
C LYS A 503 -31.59 -23.52 -35.28
N GLU A 504 -31.18 -22.27 -35.54
CA GLU A 504 -31.63 -21.52 -36.70
C GLU A 504 -31.16 -22.17 -38.03
N LYS A 505 -29.93 -22.67 -38.06
CA LYS A 505 -29.41 -23.42 -39.23
C LYS A 505 -30.16 -24.72 -39.47
N GLU A 506 -30.51 -25.46 -38.43
CA GLU A 506 -31.33 -26.68 -38.54
C GLU A 506 -32.75 -26.35 -39.04
N ALA A 507 -33.39 -25.32 -38.49
CA ALA A 507 -34.71 -24.87 -38.93
C ALA A 507 -34.71 -24.41 -40.40
N ARG A 508 -33.64 -23.75 -40.88
CA ARG A 508 -33.48 -23.40 -42.29
C ARG A 508 -33.34 -24.63 -43.20
N LYS A 509 -32.57 -25.64 -42.80
CA LYS A 509 -32.46 -26.89 -43.57
C LYS A 509 -33.79 -27.62 -43.67
N ASP A 510 -34.58 -27.63 -42.59
CA ASP A 510 -35.91 -28.23 -42.59
C ASP A 510 -36.91 -27.46 -43.47
N LEU A 511 -36.75 -26.14 -43.58
CA LEU A 511 -37.51 -25.30 -44.49
C LEU A 511 -37.09 -25.53 -45.95
N GLU A 512 -35.79 -25.58 -46.25
CA GLU A 512 -35.27 -25.88 -47.59
C GLU A 512 -35.67 -27.28 -48.07
N ALA A 513 -35.72 -28.27 -47.18
CA ALA A 513 -36.21 -29.62 -47.49
C ALA A 513 -37.73 -29.68 -47.76
N LYS A 514 -38.49 -28.68 -47.30
CA LYS A 514 -39.96 -28.59 -47.49
C LYS A 514 -40.38 -27.70 -48.64
N VAL A 515 -39.47 -26.94 -49.26
CA VAL A 515 -39.78 -26.23 -50.51
C VAL A 515 -39.74 -27.27 -51.63
N PRO A 516 -40.89 -27.65 -52.23
CA PRO A 516 -40.87 -28.53 -53.39
C PRO A 516 -40.06 -27.84 -54.49
N ALA A 517 -39.14 -28.59 -55.11
CA ALA A 517 -38.38 -28.13 -56.26
C ALA A 517 -39.35 -27.74 -57.38
N ASP A 518 -39.72 -26.46 -57.40
CA ASP A 518 -40.62 -25.94 -58.42
C ASP A 518 -39.86 -25.98 -59.75
N LYS A 519 -40.49 -26.62 -60.72
CA LYS A 519 -39.94 -26.92 -62.03
C LYS A 519 -39.57 -25.60 -62.71
N THR A 520 -38.28 -25.35 -62.85
CA THR A 520 -37.77 -24.38 -63.81
C THR A 520 -38.12 -24.86 -65.21
N THR A 521 -39.21 -24.29 -65.74
CA THR A 521 -39.49 -24.19 -67.17
C THR A 521 -38.30 -23.57 -67.88
N SER A 522 -37.75 -24.31 -68.83
CA SER A 522 -36.85 -23.83 -69.87
C SER A 522 -37.55 -22.71 -70.67
N VAL A 523 -36.99 -21.51 -70.63
CA VAL A 523 -37.28 -20.45 -71.61
C VAL A 523 -35.99 -20.21 -72.38
N GLU A 524 -36.02 -20.57 -73.67
CA GLU A 524 -35.02 -20.21 -74.66
C GLU A 524 -34.85 -18.69 -74.76
N LYS A 525 -33.61 -18.22 -74.69
CA LYS A 525 -33.01 -17.34 -75.70
C LYS A 525 -31.50 -17.26 -75.56
#